data_AF-A0A3C1U7Y8-F1
#
_entry.id   AF-A0A3C1U7Y8-F1
#
_cell.length_a   1.000
_cell.length_b   1.000
_cell.length_c   1.000
_cell.angle_alpha   90.00
_cell.angle_beta   90.00
_cell.angle_gamma   90.00
#
_symmetry.space_group_name_H-M   'P 1'
#
loop_
_entity.id
_entity.type
_entity.pdbx_description
1 polymer ?
#
loop_
_entity_poly.entity_id
_entity_poly.type
_entity_poly.pdbx_seq_one_letter_code
_entity_poly.pdbx_strand_id
1 'polypeptide(L)'
;MSEHFEEQEFNTDKLDTGLWKKIFKLLWVHKKKLAVLYFFMIMVATVDVAFPYLNKMAIDTFISGNGDLSQLPWFALAYFACILAQGINVYYFIKQAGLIEMDFAYDVRNRAFKKLQELSFSYYDKTPLGWIMARVTSDIGRLAEILSWSLMDLVWGSSVMIGITFVMFSVNWRLALLVLMVMPVLAAISVWFQKRILKSYREVRKVNSKITGAFSEGITGAKTTKTLVLEEINYGEFNALTHDMRAQSIRAAVLSAIFMPIVMSLGSISTAAILWYGGNQVLLGALQFGTLMLFTQYAGQFFEPLRQIARLLAEFQMAQASAERVLSLLSAEPQIVDTPEVIAKYGTVLNPKREAYEKIKGNVTFDHVSFHYNPEEPVLRDFSLDVTSGQTIALVGETGSGKSTIVNLLCRFYEPVSGKILIDGVDMRERSIGWLHSNLGYVL
;
A
#
# COMPACT_ATOMS: atom_id res chain seq x y z
N MET A 1 -32.20 1.23 -9.84
CA MET A 1 -30.84 0.71 -10.19
C MET A 1 -30.11 0.55 -8.87
N SER A 2 -29.91 -0.69 -8.40
CA SER A 2 -29.42 -0.94 -7.04
C SER A 2 -28.03 -0.32 -6.84
N GLU A 3 -27.85 0.49 -5.80
CA GLU A 3 -26.54 0.82 -5.24
C GLU A 3 -25.94 -0.47 -4.66
N HIS A 4 -25.55 -1.40 -5.52
CA HIS A 4 -24.54 -2.38 -5.14
C HIS A 4 -23.25 -1.62 -4.86
N PHE A 5 -22.46 -2.16 -3.94
CA PHE A 5 -21.09 -1.73 -3.72
C PHE A 5 -20.33 -1.78 -5.05
N GLU A 6 -20.29 -0.65 -5.76
CA GLU A 6 -19.37 -0.47 -6.86
C GLU A 6 -18.00 -0.34 -6.23
N GLU A 7 -17.17 -1.36 -6.44
CA GLU A 7 -15.75 -1.21 -6.15
C GLU A 7 -15.27 -0.02 -6.96
N GLN A 8 -15.00 1.10 -6.28
CA GLN A 8 -14.56 2.33 -6.92
C GLN A 8 -13.36 1.98 -7.82
N GLU A 9 -13.56 2.08 -9.14
CA GLU A 9 -12.48 1.89 -10.11
C GLU A 9 -11.54 3.09 -9.99
N PHE A 10 -10.52 2.94 -9.15
CA PHE A 10 -9.56 4.00 -8.95
C PHE A 10 -8.60 4.08 -10.13
N ASN A 11 -8.51 5.29 -10.68
CA ASN A 11 -7.63 5.59 -11.80
C ASN A 11 -6.17 5.61 -11.33
N THR A 12 -5.49 4.47 -11.40
CA THR A 12 -4.08 4.27 -11.01
C THR A 12 -3.08 4.90 -12.00
N ASP A 13 -3.54 5.74 -12.92
CA ASP A 13 -2.72 6.30 -13.99
C ASP A 13 -1.67 7.31 -13.52
N LYS A 14 -1.91 7.95 -12.37
CA LYS A 14 -0.97 8.89 -11.74
C LYS A 14 -0.98 8.70 -10.23
N LEU A 15 0.20 8.88 -9.61
CA LEU A 15 0.35 8.89 -8.17
C LEU A 15 -0.50 10.01 -7.56
N ASP A 16 -1.51 9.65 -6.77
CA ASP A 16 -2.28 10.61 -5.99
C ASP A 16 -1.44 11.11 -4.81
N THR A 17 -0.87 12.31 -4.97
CA THR A 17 -0.01 12.94 -3.97
C THR A 17 -0.77 13.32 -2.69
N GLY A 18 -2.06 13.65 -2.80
CA GLY A 18 -2.90 14.00 -1.66
C GLY A 18 -3.19 12.77 -0.79
N LEU A 19 -3.44 11.64 -1.43
CA LEU A 19 -3.60 10.35 -0.77
C LEU A 19 -2.32 9.90 -0.05
N TRP A 20 -1.18 9.89 -0.74
CA TRP A 20 0.08 9.50 -0.12
C TRP A 20 0.47 10.42 1.03
N LYS A 21 0.15 11.72 0.94
CA LYS A 21 0.33 12.65 2.07
C LYS A 21 -0.47 12.24 3.32
N LYS A 22 -1.70 11.71 3.17
CA LYS A 22 -2.48 11.17 4.29
C LYS A 22 -1.84 9.90 4.88
N ILE A 23 -1.35 9.00 4.03
CA ILE A 23 -0.62 7.80 4.46
C ILE A 23 0.67 8.18 5.22
N PHE A 24 1.48 9.09 4.69
CA PHE A 24 2.68 9.58 5.37
C PHE A 24 2.38 10.25 6.70
N LYS A 25 1.22 10.92 6.83
CA LYS A 25 0.77 11.47 8.12
C LYS A 25 0.50 10.38 9.16
N LEU A 26 0.02 9.20 8.75
CA LEU A 26 -0.14 8.04 9.64
C LEU A 26 1.23 7.51 10.08
N LEU A 27 2.18 7.39 9.15
CA LEU A 27 3.54 6.95 9.45
C LEU A 27 4.30 7.93 10.37
N TRP A 28 4.01 9.23 10.27
CA TRP A 28 4.67 10.29 11.03
C TRP A 28 4.50 10.17 12.56
N VAL A 29 3.52 9.38 13.02
CA VAL A 29 3.39 9.02 14.45
C VAL A 29 4.68 8.38 14.97
N HIS A 30 5.38 7.60 14.13
CA HIS A 30 6.65 6.95 14.46
C HIS A 30 7.90 7.76 14.09
N LYS A 31 7.80 9.09 13.96
CA LYS A 31 8.91 9.98 13.52
C LYS A 31 10.25 9.76 14.21
N LYS A 32 10.25 9.39 15.50
CA LYS A 32 11.49 9.08 16.24
C LYS A 32 12.16 7.80 15.72
N LYS A 33 11.37 6.74 15.51
CA LYS A 33 11.87 5.47 14.94
C LYS A 33 12.32 5.68 13.49
N LEU A 34 11.55 6.44 12.71
CA LEU A 34 11.95 6.81 11.34
C LEU A 34 13.29 7.56 11.32
N ALA A 35 13.51 8.51 12.22
CA ALA A 35 14.79 9.23 12.30
C ALA A 35 15.97 8.29 12.59
N VAL A 36 15.78 7.32 13.49
CA VAL A 36 16.79 6.28 13.78
C VAL A 36 17.02 5.38 12.56
N LEU A 37 15.96 5.00 11.85
CA LEU A 37 16.06 4.21 10.63
C LEU A 37 16.84 4.96 9.54
N TYR A 38 16.50 6.23 9.29
CA TYR A 38 17.22 7.07 8.33
C TYR A 38 18.69 7.25 8.71
N PHE A 39 18.99 7.41 9.99
CA PHE A 39 20.36 7.50 10.47
C PHE A 39 21.17 6.24 10.11
N PHE A 40 20.67 5.05 10.44
CA PHE A 40 21.36 3.80 10.09
C PHE A 40 21.44 3.61 8.57
N MET A 41 20.40 3.97 7.81
CA MET A 41 20.43 3.83 6.35
C MET A 41 21.46 4.75 5.69
N ILE A 42 21.56 6.00 6.14
CA ILE A 42 22.60 6.94 5.66
C ILE A 42 23.98 6.45 6.07
N MET A 43 24.14 5.89 7.27
CA MET A 43 25.39 5.28 7.72
C MET A 43 25.76 4.08 6.82
N VAL A 44 24.80 3.22 6.47
CA VAL A 44 25.01 2.11 5.52
C VAL A 44 25.52 2.65 4.19
N ALA A 45 24.79 3.60 3.60
CA ALA A 45 25.17 4.22 2.33
C ALA A 45 26.56 4.87 2.38
N THR A 46 26.90 5.55 3.48
CA THR A 46 28.20 6.21 3.66
C THR A 46 29.33 5.20 3.68
N VAL A 47 29.15 4.08 4.38
CA VAL A 47 30.15 3.02 4.45
C VAL A 47 30.28 2.30 3.10
N ASP A 48 29.18 2.06 2.39
CA ASP A 48 29.20 1.48 1.04
C ASP A 48 29.99 2.36 0.06
N VAL A 49 29.84 3.68 0.16
CA VAL A 49 30.64 4.66 -0.61
C VAL A 49 32.11 4.64 -0.16
N ALA A 50 32.39 4.47 1.12
CA ALA A 50 33.75 4.48 1.65
C ALA A 50 34.58 3.24 1.26
N PHE A 51 33.95 2.07 1.08
CA PHE A 51 34.67 0.81 0.80
C PHE A 51 35.58 0.85 -0.44
N PRO A 52 35.11 1.30 -1.63
CA PRO A 52 35.98 1.48 -2.79
C PRO A 52 37.15 2.43 -2.53
N TYR A 53 36.94 3.48 -1.72
CA TYR A 53 37.99 4.41 -1.35
C TYR A 53 39.03 3.75 -0.42
N LEU A 54 38.61 2.90 0.52
CA LEU A 54 39.52 2.08 1.32
C LEU A 54 40.31 1.10 0.44
N ASN A 55 39.68 0.50 -0.57
CA ASN A 55 40.38 -0.34 -1.55
C ASN A 55 41.44 0.43 -2.32
N LYS A 56 41.13 1.67 -2.75
CA LYS A 56 42.11 2.57 -3.37
C LYS A 56 43.30 2.80 -2.43
N MET A 57 43.05 3.15 -1.17
CA MET A 57 44.11 3.40 -0.19
C MET A 57 45.01 2.18 0.00
N ALA A 58 44.42 0.99 0.09
CA ALA A 58 45.16 -0.26 0.20
C ALA A 58 46.09 -0.49 -0.99
N ILE A 59 45.58 -0.31 -2.22
CA ILE A 59 46.32 -0.51 -3.46
C ILE A 59 47.43 0.53 -3.62
N ASP A 60 47.11 1.81 -3.41
CA ASP A 60 48.07 2.91 -3.60
C ASP A 60 49.20 2.87 -2.57
N THR A 61 48.93 2.40 -1.34
CA THR A 61 49.92 2.38 -0.25
C THR A 61 50.78 1.12 -0.28
N PHE A 62 50.17 -0.07 -0.37
CA PHE A 62 50.88 -1.35 -0.18
C PHE A 62 51.32 -2.05 -1.46
N ILE A 63 50.73 -1.71 -2.61
CA ILE A 63 51.08 -2.34 -3.90
C ILE A 63 51.87 -1.36 -4.77
N SER A 64 51.31 -0.16 -4.98
CA SER A 64 51.89 0.83 -5.91
C SER A 64 52.85 1.81 -5.23
N GLY A 65 52.78 1.90 -3.90
CA GLY A 65 53.66 2.73 -3.08
C GLY A 65 54.75 1.92 -2.42
N ASN A 66 55.84 2.57 -2.00
CA ASN A 66 56.88 1.98 -1.14
C ASN A 66 56.39 1.85 0.32
N GLY A 67 55.10 1.54 0.53
CA GLY A 67 54.52 1.42 1.86
C GLY A 67 55.17 0.25 2.62
N ASP A 68 55.35 0.44 3.92
CA ASP A 68 55.90 -0.60 4.77
C ASP A 68 54.89 -1.75 4.90
N LEU A 69 55.24 -2.92 4.36
CA LEU A 69 54.41 -4.13 4.44
C LEU A 69 54.14 -4.56 5.90
N SER A 70 54.93 -4.07 6.86
CA SER A 70 54.68 -4.30 8.29
C SER A 70 53.36 -3.67 8.78
N GLN A 71 52.84 -2.66 8.09
CA GLN A 71 51.57 -2.00 8.42
C GLN A 71 50.33 -2.68 7.81
N LEU A 72 50.53 -3.61 6.87
CA LEU A 72 49.43 -4.32 6.20
C LEU A 72 48.52 -5.09 7.16
N PRO A 73 49.02 -5.82 8.19
CA PRO A 73 48.15 -6.49 9.17
C PRO A 73 47.26 -5.52 9.96
N TRP A 74 47.78 -4.33 10.30
CA TRP A 74 47.01 -3.30 11.00
C TRP A 74 45.93 -2.71 10.11
N PHE A 75 46.25 -2.45 8.83
CA PHE A 75 45.25 -2.03 7.86
C PHE A 75 44.17 -3.11 7.65
N ALA A 76 44.57 -4.37 7.53
CA ALA A 76 43.64 -5.50 7.39
C ALA A 76 42.73 -5.64 8.62
N LEU A 77 43.26 -5.46 9.83
CA LEU A 77 42.47 -5.48 11.06
C LEU A 77 41.47 -4.32 11.10
N ALA A 78 41.88 -3.10 10.72
CA ALA A 78 40.99 -1.95 10.63
C ALA A 78 39.90 -2.15 9.56
N TYR A 79 40.27 -2.67 8.39
CA TYR A 79 39.33 -3.00 7.30
C TYR A 79 38.31 -4.06 7.74
N PHE A 80 38.76 -5.11 8.43
CA PHE A 80 37.89 -6.12 9.01
C PHE A 80 36.96 -5.54 10.08
N ALA A 81 37.46 -4.64 10.94
CA ALA A 81 36.64 -3.92 11.91
C ALA A 81 35.56 -3.06 11.22
N CYS A 82 35.88 -2.40 10.09
CA CYS A 82 34.89 -1.67 9.29
C CYS A 82 33.80 -2.60 8.72
N ILE A 83 34.17 -3.80 8.23
CA ILE A 83 33.20 -4.81 7.77
C ILE A 83 32.29 -5.25 8.92
N LEU A 84 32.85 -5.55 10.09
CA LEU A 84 32.06 -5.93 11.26
C LEU A 84 31.12 -4.80 11.70
N ALA A 85 31.61 -3.57 11.74
CA ALA A 85 30.80 -2.39 12.06
C ALA A 85 29.66 -2.22 11.04
N GLN A 86 29.91 -2.43 9.75
CA GLN A 86 28.87 -2.40 8.73
C GLN A 86 27.85 -3.52 8.91
N GLY A 87 28.28 -4.74 9.24
CA GLY A 87 27.37 -5.85 9.55
C GLY A 87 26.45 -5.54 10.72
N ILE A 88 26.99 -4.95 11.79
CA ILE A 88 26.20 -4.48 12.94
C ILE A 88 25.23 -3.37 12.52
N ASN A 89 25.69 -2.40 11.72
CA ASN A 89 24.87 -1.31 11.20
C ASN A 89 23.68 -1.84 10.36
N VAL A 90 23.94 -2.76 9.43
CA VAL A 90 22.91 -3.43 8.62
C VAL A 90 21.93 -4.21 9.49
N TYR A 91 22.39 -4.92 10.53
CA TYR A 91 21.52 -5.60 11.48
C TYR A 91 20.57 -4.62 12.19
N TYR A 92 21.08 -3.48 12.68
CA TYR A 92 20.23 -2.48 13.32
C TYR A 92 19.27 -1.81 12.32
N PHE A 93 19.70 -1.55 11.09
CA PHE A 93 18.84 -1.08 10.02
C PHE A 93 17.66 -2.05 9.78
N ILE A 94 17.95 -3.33 9.53
CA ILE A 94 16.93 -4.38 9.28
C ILE A 94 15.97 -4.49 10.47
N LYS A 95 16.51 -4.51 11.70
CA LYS A 95 15.71 -4.56 12.92
C LYS A 95 14.77 -3.35 13.04
N GLN A 96 15.27 -2.13 12.80
CA GLN A 96 14.45 -0.92 12.90
C GLN A 96 13.40 -0.83 11.80
N ALA A 97 13.72 -1.24 10.57
CA ALA A 97 12.77 -1.31 9.48
C ALA A 97 11.61 -2.26 9.80
N GLY A 98 11.91 -3.47 10.28
CA GLY A 98 10.90 -4.44 10.71
C GLY A 98 10.05 -3.97 11.89
N LEU A 99 10.63 -3.25 12.86
CA LEU A 99 9.85 -2.65 13.95
C LEU A 99 8.86 -1.59 13.43
N ILE A 100 9.29 -0.71 12.52
CA ILE A 100 8.43 0.32 11.94
C ILE A 100 7.32 -0.32 11.10
N GLU A 101 7.64 -1.36 10.33
CA GLU A 101 6.65 -2.12 9.56
C GLU A 101 5.55 -2.69 10.47
N MET A 102 5.94 -3.38 11.54
CA MET A 102 5.00 -4.01 12.45
C MET A 102 4.19 -2.98 13.25
N ASP A 103 4.83 -1.92 13.75
CA ASP A 103 4.16 -0.86 14.50
C ASP A 103 3.14 -0.11 13.63
N PHE A 104 3.53 0.25 12.40
CA PHE A 104 2.63 0.92 11.47
C PHE A 104 1.42 0.04 11.16
N ALA A 105 1.66 -1.24 10.82
CA ALA A 105 0.58 -2.17 10.55
C ALA A 105 -0.35 -2.35 11.76
N TYR A 106 0.21 -2.45 12.96
CA TYR A 106 -0.55 -2.57 14.21
C TYR A 106 -1.42 -1.34 14.49
N ASP A 107 -0.85 -0.13 14.40
CA ASP A 107 -1.56 1.11 14.67
C ASP A 107 -2.69 1.34 13.67
N VAL A 108 -2.44 1.08 12.39
CA VAL A 108 -3.47 1.23 11.35
C VAL A 108 -4.56 0.17 11.49
N ARG A 109 -4.20 -1.09 11.82
CA ARG A 109 -5.18 -2.15 12.12
C ARG A 109 -6.05 -1.80 13.31
N ASN A 110 -5.49 -1.28 14.39
CA ASN A 110 -6.26 -0.86 15.56
C ASN A 110 -7.23 0.27 15.22
N ARG A 111 -6.81 1.25 14.42
CA ARG A 111 -7.70 2.33 13.95
C ARG A 111 -8.82 1.78 13.06
N ALA A 112 -8.49 0.88 12.14
CA ALA A 112 -9.47 0.25 11.26
C ALA A 112 -10.46 -0.60 12.06
N PHE A 113 -9.98 -1.40 13.00
CA PHE A 113 -10.82 -2.21 13.88
C PHE A 113 -11.73 -1.34 14.75
N LYS A 114 -11.19 -0.28 15.38
CA LYS A 114 -11.99 0.69 16.12
C LYS A 114 -13.08 1.32 15.24
N LYS A 115 -12.72 1.71 14.02
CA LYS A 115 -13.66 2.29 13.06
C LYS A 115 -14.77 1.30 12.69
N LEU A 116 -14.45 0.02 12.44
CA LEU A 116 -15.44 -1.03 12.20
C LEU A 116 -16.44 -1.17 13.36
N GLN A 117 -15.98 -1.09 14.61
CA GLN A 117 -16.87 -1.14 15.77
C GLN A 117 -17.81 0.08 15.89
N GLU A 118 -17.50 1.19 15.21
CA GLU A 118 -18.33 2.40 15.18
C GLU A 118 -19.33 2.42 14.00
N LEU A 119 -19.07 1.66 12.93
CA LEU A 119 -19.90 1.69 11.72
C LEU A 119 -21.26 0.98 11.95
N SER A 120 -22.31 1.52 11.33
CA SER A 120 -23.67 0.98 11.42
C SER A 120 -23.85 -0.29 10.60
N PHE A 121 -24.88 -1.09 10.91
CA PHE A 121 -25.21 -2.32 10.18
C PHE A 121 -25.42 -2.11 8.67
N SER A 122 -25.94 -0.96 8.26
CA SER A 122 -26.05 -0.55 6.85
C SER A 122 -24.72 -0.64 6.09
N TYR A 123 -23.59 -0.35 6.75
CA TYR A 123 -22.27 -0.51 6.14
C TYR A 123 -21.96 -1.98 5.84
N TYR A 124 -22.29 -2.89 6.77
CA TYR A 124 -22.03 -4.32 6.64
C TYR A 124 -22.96 -5.01 5.66
N ASP A 125 -24.20 -4.54 5.54
CA ASP A 125 -25.17 -5.07 4.58
C ASP A 125 -24.78 -4.71 3.13
N LYS A 126 -24.11 -3.57 2.95
CA LYS A 126 -23.61 -3.12 1.63
C LYS A 126 -22.18 -3.58 1.34
N THR A 127 -21.36 -3.85 2.35
CA THR A 127 -19.92 -4.11 2.16
C THR A 127 -19.61 -5.61 2.31
N PRO A 128 -19.07 -6.28 1.27
CA PRO A 128 -18.73 -7.69 1.36
C PRO A 128 -17.71 -7.98 2.48
N LEU A 129 -17.92 -9.05 3.25
CA LEU A 129 -16.99 -9.43 4.33
C LEU A 129 -15.54 -9.61 3.84
N GLY A 130 -15.37 -10.23 2.67
CA GLY A 130 -14.05 -10.40 2.03
C GLY A 130 -13.37 -9.07 1.71
N TRP A 131 -14.16 -8.04 1.37
CA TRP A 131 -13.65 -6.69 1.18
C TRP A 131 -13.02 -6.18 2.47
N ILE A 132 -13.78 -6.18 3.58
CA ILE A 132 -13.32 -5.70 4.89
C ILE A 132 -12.06 -6.44 5.35
N MET A 133 -12.07 -7.77 5.24
CA MET A 133 -10.94 -8.61 5.66
C MET A 133 -9.66 -8.24 4.90
N ALA A 134 -9.71 -8.05 3.59
CA ALA A 134 -8.54 -7.69 2.80
C ALA A 134 -7.95 -6.32 3.19
N ARG A 135 -8.79 -5.37 3.65
CA ARG A 135 -8.32 -4.03 4.05
C ARG A 135 -7.57 -4.09 5.37
N VAL A 136 -8.10 -4.85 6.34
CA VAL A 136 -7.48 -5.00 7.67
C VAL A 136 -6.25 -5.93 7.63
N THR A 137 -6.13 -6.79 6.62
CA THR A 137 -5.02 -7.75 6.49
C THR A 137 -4.02 -7.33 5.42
N SER A 138 -4.24 -7.73 4.16
CA SER A 138 -3.30 -7.62 3.05
C SER A 138 -2.99 -6.19 2.64
N ASP A 139 -3.99 -5.29 2.59
CA ASP A 139 -3.76 -3.92 2.12
C ASP A 139 -2.90 -3.13 3.12
N ILE A 140 -3.20 -3.21 4.42
CA ILE A 140 -2.36 -2.58 5.45
C ILE A 140 -0.95 -3.18 5.46
N GLY A 141 -0.82 -4.50 5.32
CA GLY A 141 0.48 -5.17 5.26
C GLY A 141 1.34 -4.65 4.11
N ARG A 142 0.74 -4.53 2.92
CA ARG A 142 1.42 -3.98 1.73
C ARG A 142 1.88 -2.54 1.93
N LEU A 143 1.06 -1.70 2.58
CA LEU A 143 1.46 -0.32 2.88
C LEU A 143 2.61 -0.27 3.89
N ALA A 144 2.58 -1.13 4.90
CA ALA A 144 3.64 -1.22 5.89
C ALA A 144 4.98 -1.61 5.23
N GLU A 145 4.98 -2.62 4.37
CA GLU A 145 6.16 -3.09 3.65
C GLU A 145 6.80 -1.97 2.82
N ILE A 146 5.99 -1.28 1.99
CA ILE A 146 6.49 -0.22 1.10
C ILE A 146 7.05 0.98 1.87
N LEU A 147 6.40 1.36 2.97
CA LEU A 147 6.85 2.50 3.77
C LEU A 147 8.12 2.20 4.56
N SER A 148 8.35 0.94 4.93
CA SER A 148 9.51 0.52 5.73
C SER A 148 10.71 0.07 4.91
N TRP A 149 10.50 -0.51 3.74
CA TRP A 149 11.57 -1.07 2.89
C TRP A 149 11.77 -0.28 1.61
N SER A 150 10.72 -0.18 0.78
CA SER A 150 10.79 0.48 -0.53
C SER A 150 11.21 1.95 -0.40
N LEU A 151 10.66 2.69 0.55
CA LEU A 151 11.08 4.07 0.80
C LEU A 151 12.55 4.17 1.24
N MET A 152 13.07 3.18 1.96
CA MET A 152 14.46 3.19 2.43
C MET A 152 15.44 2.93 1.30
N ASP A 153 15.10 2.04 0.35
CA ASP A 153 15.87 1.86 -0.88
C ASP A 153 16.06 3.18 -1.62
N LEU A 154 15.02 4.04 -1.66
CA LEU A 154 15.13 5.37 -2.28
C LEU A 154 16.18 6.24 -1.58
N VAL A 155 16.14 6.26 -0.25
CA VAL A 155 17.06 7.09 0.55
C VAL A 155 18.48 6.58 0.40
N TRP A 156 18.71 5.28 0.53
CA TRP A 156 20.03 4.69 0.32
C TRP A 156 20.54 4.92 -1.09
N GLY A 157 19.72 4.64 -2.11
CA GLY A 157 20.13 4.84 -3.50
C GLY A 157 20.51 6.29 -3.78
N SER A 158 19.72 7.24 -3.27
CA SER A 158 20.02 8.67 -3.40
C SER A 158 21.29 9.05 -2.63
N SER A 159 21.46 8.57 -1.40
CA SER A 159 22.65 8.82 -0.57
C SER A 159 23.93 8.26 -1.19
N VAL A 160 23.89 7.02 -1.71
CA VAL A 160 25.02 6.39 -2.41
C VAL A 160 25.34 7.17 -3.67
N MET A 161 24.35 7.52 -4.49
CA MET A 161 24.58 8.27 -5.73
C MET A 161 25.21 9.65 -5.47
N ILE A 162 24.71 10.38 -4.47
CA ILE A 162 25.29 11.66 -4.04
C ILE A 162 26.71 11.47 -3.49
N GLY A 163 26.91 10.45 -2.65
CA GLY A 163 28.21 10.14 -2.04
C GLY A 163 29.27 9.76 -3.08
N ILE A 164 28.96 8.85 -4.00
CA ILE A 164 29.85 8.48 -5.10
C ILE A 164 30.20 9.71 -5.94
N THR A 165 29.21 10.51 -6.32
CA THR A 165 29.43 11.75 -7.11
C THR A 165 30.42 12.66 -6.39
N PHE A 166 30.20 12.91 -5.09
CA PHE A 166 31.05 13.76 -4.28
C PHE A 166 32.49 13.24 -4.19
N VAL A 167 32.69 11.95 -3.92
CA VAL A 167 34.03 11.35 -3.84
C VAL A 167 34.73 11.39 -5.20
N MET A 168 34.04 11.05 -6.28
CA MET A 168 34.61 11.07 -7.62
C MET A 168 35.10 12.46 -8.03
N PHE A 169 34.31 13.51 -7.82
CA PHE A 169 34.75 14.88 -8.11
C PHE A 169 35.92 15.32 -7.23
N SER A 170 35.94 14.89 -5.97
CA SER A 170 37.01 15.20 -5.02
C SER A 170 38.34 14.52 -5.39
N VAL A 171 38.28 13.30 -5.96
CA VAL A 171 39.48 12.55 -6.36
C VAL A 171 39.98 12.95 -7.76
N ASN A 172 39.10 12.97 -8.76
CA ASN A 172 39.47 13.36 -10.12
C ASN A 172 38.24 13.79 -10.94
N TRP A 173 38.05 15.11 -11.09
CA TRP A 173 36.91 15.66 -11.81
C TRP A 173 36.83 15.27 -13.29
N ARG A 174 37.97 15.02 -13.97
CA ARG A 174 37.98 14.63 -15.39
C ARG A 174 37.43 13.22 -15.58
N LEU A 175 37.87 12.28 -14.74
CA LEU A 175 37.32 10.92 -14.72
C LEU A 175 35.86 10.92 -14.27
N ALA A 176 35.49 11.80 -13.33
CA ALA A 176 34.11 11.92 -12.86
C ALA A 176 33.16 12.33 -13.99
N LEU A 177 33.56 13.32 -14.80
CA LEU A 177 32.79 13.75 -15.97
C LEU A 177 32.61 12.63 -17.00
N LEU A 178 33.60 11.76 -17.20
CA LEU A 178 33.46 10.62 -18.13
C LEU A 178 32.34 9.67 -17.69
N VAL A 179 32.26 9.37 -16.40
CA VAL A 179 31.19 8.51 -15.86
C VAL A 179 29.84 9.20 -15.91
N LEU A 180 29.79 10.46 -15.48
CA LEU A 180 28.55 11.23 -15.41
C LEU A 180 27.99 11.58 -16.79
N MET A 181 28.82 11.60 -17.85
CA MET A 181 28.34 11.81 -19.22
C MET A 181 27.37 10.71 -19.69
N VAL A 182 27.51 9.50 -19.17
CA VAL A 182 26.60 8.38 -19.48
C VAL A 182 25.26 8.52 -18.76
N MET A 183 25.21 9.28 -17.67
CA MET A 183 24.03 9.40 -16.80
C MET A 183 22.82 10.04 -17.51
N PRO A 184 22.91 11.20 -18.19
CA PRO A 184 21.77 11.78 -18.91
C PRO A 184 21.17 10.82 -19.95
N VAL A 185 22.03 10.08 -20.65
CA VAL A 185 21.61 9.08 -21.66
C VAL A 185 20.83 7.95 -20.98
N LEU A 186 21.36 7.42 -19.88
CA LEU A 186 20.70 6.37 -19.12
C LEU A 186 19.38 6.83 -18.52
N ALA A 187 19.31 8.06 -17.97
CA ALA A 187 18.08 8.62 -17.43
C ALA A 187 17.00 8.75 -18.52
N ALA A 188 17.37 9.27 -19.70
CA ALA A 188 16.47 9.38 -20.84
C ALA A 188 15.94 8.01 -21.31
N ILE A 189 16.82 7.02 -21.44
CA ILE A 189 16.47 5.64 -21.80
C ILE A 189 15.56 5.02 -20.75
N SER A 190 15.89 5.18 -19.46
CA SER A 190 15.08 4.67 -18.35
C SER A 190 13.66 5.20 -18.37
N VAL A 191 13.49 6.52 -18.51
CA VAL A 191 12.17 7.16 -18.60
C VAL A 191 11.40 6.68 -19.83
N TRP A 192 12.08 6.53 -20.97
CA TRP A 192 11.46 6.05 -22.21
C TRP A 192 10.97 4.60 -22.08
N PHE A 193 11.82 3.69 -21.58
CA PHE A 193 11.47 2.28 -21.37
C PHE A 193 10.36 2.16 -20.34
N GLN A 194 10.44 2.87 -19.20
CA GLN A 194 9.42 2.83 -18.16
C GLN A 194 8.02 3.16 -18.70
N LYS A 195 7.89 4.25 -19.45
CA LYS A 195 6.59 4.64 -20.05
C LYS A 195 6.06 3.57 -21.00
N ARG A 196 6.93 2.98 -21.81
CA ARG A 196 6.56 1.94 -22.79
C ARG A 196 6.21 0.62 -22.12
N ILE A 197 6.98 0.20 -21.10
CA ILE A 197 6.76 -1.02 -20.32
C ILE A 197 5.41 -0.92 -19.61
N LEU A 198 5.17 0.17 -18.87
CA LEU A 198 3.89 0.40 -18.19
C LEU A 198 2.71 0.37 -19.17
N LYS A 199 2.84 1.03 -20.34
CA LYS A 199 1.81 0.97 -21.38
C LYS A 199 1.59 -0.45 -21.90
N SER A 200 2.64 -1.22 -22.16
CA SER A 200 2.50 -2.59 -22.66
C SER A 200 1.83 -3.52 -21.64
N TYR A 201 2.18 -3.40 -20.35
CA TYR A 201 1.52 -4.17 -19.29
C TYR A 201 0.07 -3.76 -19.05
N ARG A 202 -0.33 -2.52 -19.38
CA ARG A 202 -1.75 -2.11 -19.38
C ARG A 202 -2.54 -2.85 -20.46
N GLU A 203 -2.01 -3.00 -21.66
CA GLU A 203 -2.67 -3.79 -22.71
C GLU A 203 -2.80 -5.27 -22.30
N VAL A 204 -1.76 -5.85 -21.70
CA VAL A 204 -1.80 -7.20 -21.12
C VAL A 204 -2.93 -7.33 -20.10
N ARG A 205 -3.05 -6.38 -19.16
CA ARG A 205 -4.14 -6.37 -18.17
C ARG A 205 -5.52 -6.27 -18.83
N LYS A 206 -5.66 -5.43 -19.85
CA LYS A 206 -6.92 -5.25 -20.59
C LYS A 206 -7.37 -6.54 -21.28
N VAL A 207 -6.46 -7.26 -21.94
CA VAL A 207 -6.79 -8.54 -22.57
C VAL A 207 -7.07 -9.61 -21.51
N ASN A 208 -6.31 -9.63 -20.41
CA ASN A 208 -6.56 -10.54 -19.29
C ASN A 208 -7.97 -10.36 -18.70
N SER A 209 -8.45 -9.13 -18.53
CA SER A 209 -9.83 -8.88 -18.07
C SER A 209 -10.88 -9.46 -19.01
N LYS A 210 -10.68 -9.36 -20.33
CA LYS A 210 -11.57 -9.99 -21.32
C LYS A 210 -11.56 -11.51 -21.22
N ILE A 211 -10.39 -12.12 -21.03
CA ILE A 211 -10.25 -13.56 -20.83
C ILE A 211 -11.01 -14.00 -19.57
N THR A 212 -10.83 -13.31 -18.45
CA THR A 212 -11.55 -13.62 -17.21
C THR A 212 -13.07 -13.51 -17.39
N GLY A 213 -13.53 -12.48 -18.09
CA GLY A 213 -14.95 -12.30 -18.43
C GLY A 213 -15.49 -13.45 -19.28
N ALA A 214 -14.83 -13.74 -20.41
CA ALA A 214 -15.21 -14.83 -21.32
C ALA A 214 -15.18 -16.20 -20.61
N PHE A 215 -14.23 -16.42 -19.70
CA PHE A 215 -14.15 -17.63 -18.90
C PHE A 215 -15.35 -17.75 -17.94
N SER A 216 -15.69 -16.67 -17.22
CA SER A 216 -16.85 -16.65 -16.31
C SER A 216 -18.17 -16.86 -17.06
N GLU A 217 -18.33 -16.22 -18.22
CA GLU A 217 -19.47 -16.40 -19.12
C GLU A 217 -19.55 -17.84 -19.64
N GLY A 218 -18.42 -18.43 -20.07
CA GLY A 218 -18.36 -19.80 -20.54
C GLY A 218 -18.78 -20.84 -19.49
N ILE A 219 -18.39 -20.65 -18.23
CA ILE A 219 -18.82 -21.52 -17.12
C ILE A 219 -20.31 -21.36 -16.83
N THR A 220 -20.79 -20.12 -16.74
CA THR A 220 -22.21 -19.82 -16.45
C THR A 220 -23.13 -20.29 -17.59
N GLY A 221 -22.68 -20.12 -18.84
CA GLY A 221 -23.37 -20.49 -20.07
C GLY A 221 -23.08 -21.92 -20.55
N ALA A 222 -22.42 -22.76 -19.75
CA ALA A 222 -22.01 -24.10 -20.17
C ALA A 222 -23.19 -24.96 -20.63
N LYS A 223 -24.33 -24.91 -19.92
CA LYS A 223 -25.55 -25.64 -20.30
C LYS A 223 -26.09 -25.17 -21.64
N THR A 224 -26.14 -23.86 -21.89
CA THR A 224 -26.61 -23.28 -23.15
C THR A 224 -25.69 -23.68 -24.30
N THR A 225 -24.37 -23.59 -24.08
CA THR A 225 -23.34 -24.00 -25.06
C THR A 225 -23.53 -25.47 -25.46
N LYS A 226 -23.71 -26.37 -24.48
CA LYS A 226 -23.96 -27.80 -24.74
C LYS A 226 -25.29 -28.07 -25.45
N THR A 227 -26.34 -27.34 -25.08
CA THR A 227 -27.68 -27.54 -25.67
C THR A 227 -27.73 -27.08 -27.12
N LEU A 228 -26.99 -26.02 -27.46
CA LEU A 228 -26.94 -25.44 -28.81
C LEU A 228 -25.75 -25.95 -29.66
N VAL A 229 -24.89 -26.83 -29.11
CA VAL A 229 -23.72 -27.39 -29.79
C VAL A 229 -22.75 -26.31 -30.30
N LEU A 230 -22.43 -25.33 -29.44
CA LEU A 230 -21.60 -24.16 -29.77
C LEU A 230 -20.15 -24.27 -29.28
N GLU A 231 -19.70 -25.46 -28.84
CA GLU A 231 -18.39 -25.62 -28.20
C GLU A 231 -17.22 -25.14 -29.06
N GLU A 232 -17.19 -25.50 -30.34
CA GLU A 232 -16.10 -25.12 -31.26
C GLU A 232 -16.07 -23.62 -31.54
N ILE A 233 -17.23 -22.97 -31.61
CA ILE A 233 -17.33 -21.51 -31.81
C ILE A 233 -16.78 -20.80 -30.58
N ASN A 234 -17.25 -21.17 -29.39
CA ASN A 234 -16.79 -20.59 -28.13
C ASN A 234 -15.30 -20.85 -27.91
N TYR A 235 -14.81 -22.04 -28.27
CA TYR A 235 -13.38 -22.37 -28.22
C TYR A 235 -12.58 -21.47 -29.18
N GLY A 236 -13.05 -21.26 -30.41
CA GLY A 236 -12.42 -20.37 -31.39
C GLY A 236 -12.30 -18.92 -30.90
N GLU A 237 -13.40 -18.38 -30.35
CA GLU A 237 -13.41 -17.02 -29.78
C GLU A 237 -12.45 -16.89 -28.58
N PHE A 238 -12.48 -17.87 -27.67
CA PHE A 238 -11.57 -17.89 -26.52
C PHE A 238 -10.10 -18.05 -26.94
N ASN A 239 -9.83 -18.87 -27.95
CA ASN A 239 -8.50 -19.06 -28.51
C ASN A 239 -7.95 -17.77 -29.14
N ALA A 240 -8.80 -16.97 -29.81
CA ALA A 240 -8.40 -15.66 -30.32
C ALA A 240 -7.98 -14.69 -29.20
N LEU A 241 -8.73 -14.67 -28.09
CA LEU A 241 -8.39 -13.86 -26.92
C LEU A 241 -7.08 -14.28 -26.27
N THR A 242 -6.86 -15.59 -26.09
CA THR A 242 -5.61 -16.10 -25.49
C THR A 242 -4.41 -15.90 -26.42
N HIS A 243 -4.61 -15.93 -27.74
CA HIS A 243 -3.57 -15.60 -28.70
C HIS A 243 -3.18 -14.11 -28.65
N ASP A 244 -4.14 -13.19 -28.53
CA ASP A 244 -3.84 -11.76 -28.31
C ASP A 244 -3.11 -11.55 -26.98
N MET A 245 -3.53 -12.24 -25.90
CA MET A 245 -2.85 -12.19 -24.61
C MET A 245 -1.39 -12.63 -24.73
N ARG A 246 -1.12 -13.71 -25.48
CA ARG A 246 0.25 -14.16 -25.77
C ARG A 246 1.03 -13.07 -26.51
N ALA A 247 0.47 -12.48 -27.57
CA ALA A 247 1.15 -11.44 -28.36
C ALA A 247 1.48 -10.19 -27.51
N GLN A 248 0.52 -9.68 -26.73
CA GLN A 248 0.75 -8.53 -25.85
C GLN A 248 1.74 -8.84 -24.74
N SER A 249 1.67 -10.05 -24.16
CA SER A 249 2.57 -10.48 -23.08
C SER A 249 4.00 -10.65 -23.57
N ILE A 250 4.21 -11.25 -24.75
CA ILE A 250 5.54 -11.36 -25.35
C ILE A 250 6.10 -9.96 -25.64
N ARG A 251 5.29 -9.06 -26.20
CA ARG A 251 5.73 -7.67 -26.46
C ARG A 251 6.16 -6.95 -25.18
N ALA A 252 5.38 -7.07 -24.11
CA ALA A 252 5.70 -6.48 -22.81
C ALA A 252 6.98 -7.09 -22.22
N ALA A 253 7.10 -8.42 -22.27
CA ALA A 253 8.24 -9.16 -21.75
C ALA A 253 9.54 -8.83 -22.50
N VAL A 254 9.52 -8.81 -23.84
CA VAL A 254 10.68 -8.44 -24.67
C VAL A 254 11.14 -7.02 -24.35
N LEU A 255 10.19 -6.08 -24.26
CA LEU A 255 10.50 -4.69 -23.94
C LEU A 255 11.13 -4.55 -22.54
N SER A 256 10.63 -5.30 -21.56
CA SER A 256 11.21 -5.34 -20.21
C SER A 256 12.58 -6.02 -20.18
N ALA A 257 12.76 -7.10 -20.95
CA ALA A 257 14.00 -7.88 -20.98
C ALA A 257 15.16 -7.12 -21.64
N ILE A 258 14.88 -6.28 -22.65
CA ILE A 258 15.91 -5.48 -23.36
C ILE A 258 16.45 -4.34 -22.48
N PHE A 259 15.67 -3.84 -21.52
CA PHE A 259 16.07 -2.72 -20.67
C PHE A 259 17.38 -3.03 -19.91
N MET A 260 17.46 -4.19 -19.26
CA MET A 260 18.60 -4.54 -18.40
C MET A 260 19.93 -4.66 -19.16
N PRO A 261 20.01 -5.38 -20.31
CA PRO A 261 21.19 -5.38 -21.17
C PRO A 261 21.64 -3.97 -21.57
N ILE A 262 20.72 -3.06 -21.93
CA ILE A 262 21.09 -1.68 -22.30
C ILE A 262 21.74 -0.96 -21.12
N VAL A 263 21.18 -1.07 -19.91
CA VAL A 263 21.79 -0.47 -18.70
C VAL A 263 23.18 -1.06 -18.45
N MET A 264 23.34 -2.38 -18.57
CA MET A 264 24.64 -3.03 -18.39
C MET A 264 25.65 -2.59 -19.46
N SER A 265 25.25 -2.51 -20.73
CA SER A 265 26.12 -2.04 -21.81
C SER A 265 26.57 -0.60 -21.61
N LEU A 266 25.69 0.29 -21.16
CA LEU A 266 26.05 1.67 -20.80
C LEU A 266 27.07 1.71 -19.66
N GLY A 267 26.88 0.85 -18.65
CA GLY A 267 27.86 0.71 -17.57
C GLY A 267 29.20 0.18 -18.05
N SER A 268 29.21 -0.84 -18.91
CA SER A 268 30.43 -1.36 -19.53
C SER A 268 31.13 -0.33 -20.41
N ILE A 269 30.40 0.50 -21.15
CA ILE A 269 30.96 1.61 -21.95
C ILE A 269 31.62 2.63 -21.02
N SER A 270 30.96 3.00 -19.93
CA SER A 270 31.53 3.90 -18.90
C SER A 270 32.83 3.34 -18.33
N THR A 271 32.82 2.07 -17.92
CA THR A 271 34.01 1.37 -17.43
C THR A 271 35.12 1.29 -18.49
N ALA A 272 34.79 0.98 -19.75
CA ALA A 272 35.76 0.93 -20.83
C ALA A 272 36.40 2.31 -21.10
N ALA A 273 35.60 3.39 -21.07
CA ALA A 273 36.10 4.75 -21.21
C ALA A 273 37.06 5.15 -20.07
N ILE A 274 36.72 4.77 -18.82
CA ILE A 274 37.59 4.95 -17.65
C ILE A 274 38.90 4.17 -17.83
N LEU A 275 38.83 2.89 -18.21
CA LEU A 275 40.01 2.04 -18.40
C LEU A 275 40.90 2.57 -19.52
N TRP A 276 40.33 3.05 -20.62
CA TRP A 276 41.10 3.60 -21.73
C TRP A 276 41.79 4.92 -21.36
N TYR A 277 41.02 5.92 -20.92
CA TYR A 277 41.58 7.24 -20.60
C TYR A 277 42.40 7.20 -19.30
N GLY A 278 41.84 6.63 -18.24
CA GLY A 278 42.51 6.50 -16.95
C GLY A 278 43.69 5.54 -16.98
N GLY A 279 43.61 4.44 -17.73
CA GLY A 279 44.74 3.52 -17.92
C GLY A 279 45.93 4.19 -18.61
N ASN A 280 45.69 4.98 -19.66
CA ASN A 280 46.74 5.79 -20.27
C ASN A 280 47.36 6.79 -19.28
N GLN A 281 46.56 7.42 -18.43
CA GLN A 281 47.07 8.32 -17.38
C GLN A 281 47.91 7.59 -16.33
N VAL A 282 47.57 6.34 -15.99
CA VAL A 282 48.40 5.50 -15.11
C VAL A 282 49.72 5.15 -15.78
N LEU A 283 49.72 4.74 -17.06
CA LEU A 283 50.95 4.43 -17.80
C LEU A 283 51.89 5.64 -17.94
N LEU A 284 51.33 6.84 -18.05
CA LEU A 284 52.07 8.11 -18.07
C LEU A 284 52.50 8.60 -16.68
N GLY A 285 52.15 7.87 -15.60
CA GLY A 285 52.47 8.25 -14.21
C GLY A 285 51.66 9.43 -13.67
N ALA A 286 50.66 9.91 -14.39
CA ALA A 286 49.81 11.04 -14.01
C ALA A 286 48.63 10.65 -13.11
N LEU A 287 48.35 9.35 -12.97
CA LEU A 287 47.29 8.79 -12.12
C LEU A 287 47.81 7.55 -11.38
N GLN A 288 47.41 7.38 -10.11
CA GLN A 288 47.71 6.15 -9.37
C GLN A 288 46.76 5.00 -9.78
N PHE A 289 47.25 3.76 -9.73
CA PHE A 289 46.46 2.58 -10.12
C PHE A 289 45.23 2.36 -9.22
N GLY A 290 45.32 2.62 -7.92
CA GLY A 290 44.17 2.54 -7.01
C GLY A 290 43.09 3.56 -7.36
N THR A 291 43.46 4.72 -7.92
CA THR A 291 42.46 5.68 -8.43
C THR A 291 41.70 5.09 -9.61
N LEU A 292 42.38 4.43 -10.55
CA LEU A 292 41.71 3.77 -11.67
C LEU A 292 40.72 2.69 -11.20
N MET A 293 41.13 1.89 -10.21
CA MET A 293 40.29 0.86 -9.60
C MET A 293 39.07 1.45 -8.89
N LEU A 294 39.23 2.54 -8.13
CA LEU A 294 38.15 3.29 -7.49
C LEU A 294 37.07 3.69 -8.50
N PHE A 295 37.47 4.35 -9.59
CA PHE A 295 36.55 4.83 -10.62
C PHE A 295 35.84 3.67 -11.34
N THR A 296 36.55 2.55 -11.54
CA THR A 296 35.95 1.34 -12.13
C THR A 296 34.88 0.72 -11.23
N GLN A 297 35.12 0.65 -9.91
CA GLN A 297 34.15 0.15 -8.94
C GLN A 297 32.93 1.09 -8.83
N TYR A 298 33.17 2.39 -8.71
CA TYR A 298 32.10 3.39 -8.65
C TYR A 298 31.27 3.46 -9.92
N ALA A 299 31.88 3.31 -11.10
CA ALA A 299 31.11 3.23 -12.34
C ALA A 299 30.09 2.10 -12.31
N GLY A 300 30.45 0.91 -11.79
CA GLY A 300 29.50 -0.19 -11.60
C GLY A 300 28.40 0.13 -10.58
N GLN A 301 28.78 0.59 -9.39
CA GLN A 301 27.85 0.86 -8.29
C GLN A 301 26.86 1.99 -8.58
N PHE A 302 27.28 3.00 -9.35
CA PHE A 302 26.45 4.18 -9.64
C PHE A 302 25.15 3.85 -10.38
N PHE A 303 25.10 2.73 -11.11
CA PHE A 303 23.94 2.33 -11.89
C PHE A 303 22.85 1.60 -11.10
N GLU A 304 23.17 1.02 -9.94
CA GLU A 304 22.20 0.28 -9.12
C GLU A 304 21.09 1.17 -8.53
N PRO A 305 21.40 2.33 -7.89
CA PRO A 305 20.37 3.22 -7.36
C PRO A 305 19.31 3.64 -8.38
N LEU A 306 19.72 3.90 -9.61
CA LEU A 306 18.80 4.33 -10.66
C LEU A 306 17.75 3.25 -10.99
N ARG A 307 18.14 1.97 -10.92
CA ARG A 307 17.22 0.84 -11.12
C ARG A 307 16.20 0.75 -9.99
N GLN A 308 16.64 0.95 -8.76
CA GLN A 308 15.75 0.92 -7.59
C GLN A 308 14.68 2.02 -7.68
N ILE A 309 15.04 3.25 -8.04
CA ILE A 309 14.08 4.36 -8.19
C ILE A 309 12.92 3.98 -9.14
N ALA A 310 13.22 3.34 -10.27
CA ALA A 310 12.19 2.92 -11.23
C ALA A 310 11.26 1.83 -10.66
N ARG A 311 11.83 0.82 -9.97
CA ARG A 311 11.08 -0.24 -9.28
C ARG A 311 10.14 0.35 -8.23
N LEU A 312 10.64 1.29 -7.44
CA LEU A 312 9.90 1.94 -6.37
C LEU A 312 8.68 2.71 -6.88
N LEU A 313 8.83 3.48 -7.96
CA LEU A 313 7.68 4.18 -8.55
C LEU A 313 6.57 3.21 -8.97
N ALA A 314 6.91 2.04 -9.50
CA ALA A 314 5.94 1.01 -9.84
C ALA A 314 5.29 0.38 -8.59
N GLU A 315 6.06 0.11 -7.54
CA GLU A 315 5.53 -0.40 -6.27
C GLU A 315 4.53 0.56 -5.63
N PHE A 316 4.87 1.86 -5.57
CA PHE A 316 3.97 2.91 -5.07
C PHE A 316 2.69 3.01 -5.90
N GLN A 317 2.78 2.91 -7.24
CA GLN A 317 1.58 2.90 -8.11
C GLN A 317 0.70 1.68 -7.82
N MET A 318 1.28 0.49 -7.69
CA MET A 318 0.50 -0.72 -7.43
C MET A 318 -0.12 -0.76 -6.03
N ALA A 319 0.50 -0.09 -5.05
CA ALA A 319 -0.02 0.01 -3.69
C ALA A 319 -0.98 1.17 -3.47
N GLN A 320 -1.12 2.09 -4.43
CA GLN A 320 -2.08 3.19 -4.33
C GLN A 320 -3.50 2.66 -4.11
N ALA A 321 -3.91 1.60 -4.83
CA ALA A 321 -5.21 0.98 -4.63
C ALA A 321 -5.39 0.44 -3.19
N SER A 322 -4.35 -0.15 -2.59
CA SER A 322 -4.39 -0.56 -1.18
C SER A 322 -4.51 0.65 -0.24
N ALA A 323 -3.80 1.75 -0.52
CA ALA A 323 -3.90 2.98 0.26
C ALA A 323 -5.29 3.63 0.17
N GLU A 324 -5.90 3.68 -1.02
CA GLU A 324 -7.24 4.22 -1.25
C GLU A 324 -8.27 3.48 -0.40
N ARG A 325 -8.21 2.15 -0.44
CA ARG A 325 -9.15 1.29 0.27
C ARG A 325 -8.97 1.29 1.79
N VAL A 326 -7.74 1.35 2.26
CA VAL A 326 -7.47 1.50 3.71
C VAL A 326 -7.97 2.86 4.18
N LEU A 327 -7.70 3.93 3.44
CA LEU A 327 -8.19 5.25 3.78
C LEU A 327 -9.72 5.34 3.70
N SER A 328 -10.35 4.73 2.71
CA SER A 328 -11.81 4.73 2.58
C SER A 328 -12.48 4.04 3.75
N LEU A 329 -11.91 2.94 4.26
CA LEU A 329 -12.37 2.30 5.51
C LEU A 329 -12.16 3.24 6.71
N LEU A 330 -10.98 3.83 6.85
CA LEU A 330 -10.66 4.70 8.00
C LEU A 330 -11.49 6.00 8.02
N SER A 331 -11.90 6.49 6.85
CA SER A 331 -12.73 7.68 6.69
C SER A 331 -14.21 7.37 6.54
N ALA A 332 -14.63 6.10 6.62
CA ALA A 332 -16.05 5.76 6.58
C ALA A 332 -16.76 6.40 7.77
N GLU A 333 -17.88 7.05 7.51
CA GLU A 333 -18.69 7.68 8.55
C GLU A 333 -19.91 6.79 8.86
N PRO A 334 -20.21 6.55 10.15
CA PRO A 334 -21.42 5.85 10.53
C PRO A 334 -22.65 6.66 10.14
N GLN A 335 -23.63 6.00 9.52
CA GLN A 335 -24.89 6.67 9.14
C GLN A 335 -25.76 7.01 10.35
N ILE A 336 -25.61 6.25 11.43
CA ILE A 336 -26.38 6.40 12.66
C ILE A 336 -25.41 6.85 13.75
N VAL A 337 -25.62 8.06 14.26
CA VAL A 337 -24.80 8.67 15.30
C VAL A 337 -25.68 9.27 16.38
N ASP A 338 -25.25 9.14 17.62
CA ASP A 338 -25.86 9.87 18.73
C ASP A 338 -25.55 11.37 18.61
N THR A 339 -26.52 12.22 18.96
CA THR A 339 -26.30 13.68 18.91
C THR A 339 -25.26 14.11 19.95
N PRO A 340 -24.61 15.28 19.79
CA PRO A 340 -23.64 15.77 20.76
C PRO A 340 -24.19 15.84 22.20
N GLU A 341 -25.47 16.17 22.38
CA GLU A 341 -26.14 16.24 23.68
C GLU A 341 -26.28 14.84 24.30
N VAL A 342 -26.65 13.84 23.49
CA VAL A 342 -26.75 12.44 23.89
C VAL A 342 -25.36 11.91 24.27
N ILE A 343 -24.34 12.20 23.46
CA ILE A 343 -22.96 11.78 23.74
C ILE A 343 -22.44 12.43 25.04
N ALA A 344 -22.73 13.70 25.28
CA ALA A 344 -22.30 14.39 26.49
C ALA A 344 -22.87 13.73 27.76
N LYS A 345 -24.14 13.29 27.69
CA LYS A 345 -24.85 12.63 28.79
C LYS A 345 -24.45 11.16 28.97
N TYR A 346 -24.48 10.37 27.90
CA TYR A 346 -24.38 8.91 27.94
C TYR A 346 -23.01 8.35 27.55
N GLY A 347 -22.10 9.19 27.04
CA GLY A 347 -20.85 8.76 26.46
C GLY A 347 -21.02 8.22 25.03
N THR A 348 -19.99 7.56 24.53
CA THR A 348 -19.99 6.92 23.19
C THR A 348 -20.10 5.40 23.35
N VAL A 349 -20.40 4.68 22.26
CA VAL A 349 -20.44 3.20 22.26
C VAL A 349 -19.12 2.60 22.79
N LEU A 350 -17.98 3.19 22.45
CA LEU A 350 -16.66 2.73 22.89
C LEU A 350 -16.25 3.23 24.28
N ASN A 351 -16.87 4.31 24.77
CA ASN A 351 -16.63 4.86 26.10
C ASN A 351 -17.97 5.26 26.75
N PRO A 352 -18.76 4.29 27.23
CA PRO A 352 -20.10 4.54 27.76
C PRO A 352 -20.05 5.07 29.20
N LYS A 353 -20.93 6.02 29.52
CA LYS A 353 -21.22 6.50 30.89
C LYS A 353 -22.45 5.75 31.43
N ARG A 354 -22.24 4.50 31.83
CA ARG A 354 -23.34 3.59 32.22
C ARG A 354 -24.10 4.08 33.45
N GLU A 355 -23.47 4.87 34.29
CA GLU A 355 -24.08 5.54 35.45
C GLU A 355 -25.22 6.51 35.06
N ALA A 356 -25.21 7.04 33.84
CA ALA A 356 -26.26 7.92 33.32
C ALA A 356 -27.42 7.16 32.67
N TYR A 357 -27.36 5.82 32.63
CA TYR A 357 -28.35 5.00 31.95
C TYR A 357 -29.62 4.90 32.78
N GLU A 358 -30.73 5.44 32.27
CA GLU A 358 -32.02 5.29 32.93
C GLU A 358 -32.49 3.83 32.91
N LYS A 359 -33.30 3.43 33.89
CA LYS A 359 -33.95 2.12 33.84
C LYS A 359 -35.06 2.12 32.78
N ILE A 360 -35.03 1.13 31.90
CA ILE A 360 -36.12 0.90 30.94
C ILE A 360 -37.35 0.35 31.67
N LYS A 361 -38.54 0.84 31.35
CA LYS A 361 -39.82 0.27 31.77
C LYS A 361 -40.34 -0.71 30.71
N GLY A 362 -40.08 -0.44 29.44
CA GLY A 362 -40.35 -1.36 28.32
C GLY A 362 -41.62 -1.03 27.53
N ASN A 363 -42.14 0.20 27.60
CA ASN A 363 -43.19 0.65 26.68
C ASN A 363 -42.56 1.05 25.34
N VAL A 364 -43.14 0.59 24.24
CA VAL A 364 -42.64 0.86 22.88
C VAL A 364 -43.80 1.36 22.02
N THR A 365 -43.63 2.52 21.38
CA THR A 365 -44.61 3.08 20.45
C THR A 365 -43.94 3.40 19.12
N PHE A 366 -44.40 2.78 18.04
CA PHE A 366 -44.15 3.21 16.67
C PHE A 366 -45.25 4.23 16.33
N ASP A 367 -44.83 5.43 15.97
CA ASP A 367 -45.72 6.56 15.66
C ASP A 367 -45.52 6.98 14.20
N HIS A 368 -46.45 6.56 13.34
CA HIS A 368 -46.50 6.90 11.91
C HIS A 368 -45.18 6.66 11.16
N VAL A 369 -44.55 5.51 11.42
CA VAL A 369 -43.19 5.18 10.95
C VAL A 369 -43.21 4.74 9.48
N SER A 370 -42.40 5.40 8.67
CA SER A 370 -42.11 4.95 7.29
C SER A 370 -40.62 4.69 7.12
N PHE A 371 -40.28 3.63 6.39
CA PHE A 371 -38.89 3.19 6.22
C PHE A 371 -38.66 2.43 4.92
N HIS A 372 -37.45 2.57 4.37
CA HIS A 372 -36.96 1.85 3.22
C HIS A 372 -35.45 1.59 3.35
N TYR A 373 -34.97 0.42 2.89
CA TYR A 373 -33.53 0.19 2.73
C TYR A 373 -32.98 0.85 1.47
N ASN A 374 -33.79 0.88 0.41
CA ASN A 374 -33.55 1.56 -0.86
C ASN A 374 -34.74 2.49 -1.13
N PRO A 375 -34.53 3.77 -1.48
CA PRO A 375 -35.61 4.71 -1.80
C PRO A 375 -36.66 4.21 -2.80
N GLU A 376 -36.27 3.32 -3.73
CA GLU A 376 -37.19 2.76 -4.74
C GLU A 376 -38.15 1.69 -4.16
N GLU A 377 -37.86 1.13 -2.99
CA GLU A 377 -38.58 -0.01 -2.40
C GLU A 377 -38.99 0.27 -0.93
N PRO A 378 -40.12 0.96 -0.70
CA PRO A 378 -40.62 1.21 0.65
C PRO A 378 -41.08 -0.08 1.34
N VAL A 379 -40.57 -0.33 2.54
CA VAL A 379 -40.85 -1.54 3.34
C VAL A 379 -41.97 -1.28 4.35
N LEU A 380 -41.91 -0.16 5.05
CA LEU A 380 -42.96 0.29 5.97
C LEU A 380 -43.52 1.63 5.50
N ARG A 381 -44.85 1.76 5.54
CA ARG A 381 -45.57 2.99 5.19
C ARG A 381 -46.55 3.30 6.31
N ASP A 382 -46.36 4.43 6.96
CA ASP A 382 -47.26 4.94 8.01
C ASP A 382 -47.60 3.91 9.10
N PHE A 383 -46.59 3.18 9.56
CA PHE A 383 -46.74 2.08 10.51
C PHE A 383 -46.85 2.60 11.95
N SER A 384 -47.94 2.25 12.63
CA SER A 384 -48.17 2.56 14.04
C SER A 384 -48.43 1.29 14.85
N LEU A 385 -47.79 1.19 16.01
CA LEU A 385 -47.88 0.05 16.92
C LEU A 385 -47.61 0.52 18.35
N ASP A 386 -48.42 0.10 19.30
CA ASP A 386 -48.19 0.36 20.73
C ASP A 386 -48.05 -0.96 21.50
N VAL A 387 -46.98 -1.07 22.27
CA VAL A 387 -46.65 -2.24 23.09
C VAL A 387 -46.38 -1.79 24.51
N THR A 388 -47.15 -2.34 25.45
CA THR A 388 -47.03 -2.03 26.87
C THR A 388 -46.01 -2.91 27.58
N SER A 389 -45.42 -2.42 28.66
CA SER A 389 -44.47 -3.16 29.48
C SER A 389 -45.04 -4.51 29.93
N GLY A 390 -44.24 -5.58 29.75
CA GLY A 390 -44.61 -6.96 30.07
C GLY A 390 -45.48 -7.66 29.01
N GLN A 391 -45.94 -6.93 27.99
CA GLN A 391 -46.71 -7.51 26.90
C GLN A 391 -45.80 -8.28 25.93
N THR A 392 -46.23 -9.47 25.55
CA THR A 392 -45.60 -10.25 24.48
C THR A 392 -46.47 -10.16 23.23
N ILE A 393 -45.89 -9.76 22.11
CA ILE A 393 -46.56 -9.67 20.82
C ILE A 393 -45.93 -10.63 19.82
N ALA A 394 -46.72 -11.09 18.86
CA ALA A 394 -46.25 -11.88 17.72
C ALA A 394 -46.46 -11.08 16.43
N LEU A 395 -45.40 -10.90 15.64
CA LEU A 395 -45.48 -10.31 14.31
C LEU A 395 -45.67 -11.44 13.28
N VAL A 396 -46.84 -11.48 12.64
CA VAL A 396 -47.22 -12.53 11.68
C VAL A 396 -47.48 -11.90 10.30
N GLY A 397 -47.07 -12.59 9.24
CA GLY A 397 -47.27 -12.16 7.86
C GLY A 397 -46.37 -12.92 6.88
N GLU A 398 -46.57 -12.75 5.58
CA GLU A 398 -45.79 -13.40 4.53
C GLU A 398 -44.32 -12.95 4.52
N THR A 399 -43.42 -13.75 3.95
CA THR A 399 -42.00 -13.36 3.79
C THR A 399 -41.90 -12.04 3.02
N GLY A 400 -41.09 -11.11 3.52
CA GLY A 400 -40.97 -9.75 2.93
C GLY A 400 -41.94 -8.71 3.48
N SER A 401 -42.89 -9.06 4.36
CA SER A 401 -43.86 -8.12 4.94
C SER A 401 -43.30 -7.10 5.95
N GLY A 402 -41.98 -6.93 6.05
CA GLY A 402 -41.34 -5.96 6.97
C GLY A 402 -41.19 -6.39 8.44
N LYS A 403 -41.53 -7.63 8.82
CA LYS A 403 -41.42 -8.12 10.21
C LYS A 403 -40.02 -7.93 10.81
N SER A 404 -38.98 -8.41 10.12
CA SER A 404 -37.59 -8.25 10.57
C SER A 404 -37.16 -6.78 10.58
N THR A 405 -37.71 -5.96 9.69
CA THR A 405 -37.44 -4.52 9.63
C THR A 405 -37.98 -3.79 10.86
N ILE A 406 -39.18 -4.15 11.36
CA ILE A 406 -39.72 -3.60 12.61
C ILE A 406 -38.78 -3.87 13.78
N VAL A 407 -38.26 -5.10 13.89
CA VAL A 407 -37.29 -5.47 14.93
C VAL A 407 -35.98 -4.70 14.77
N ASN A 408 -35.44 -4.62 13.55
CA ASN A 408 -34.19 -3.91 13.27
C ASN A 408 -34.29 -2.40 13.56
N LEU A 409 -35.46 -1.79 13.30
CA LEU A 409 -35.74 -0.39 13.66
C LEU A 409 -35.84 -0.20 15.18
N LEU A 410 -36.50 -1.13 15.89
CA LEU A 410 -36.56 -1.10 17.36
C LEU A 410 -35.19 -1.23 18.01
N CYS A 411 -34.31 -2.05 17.43
CA CYS A 411 -32.91 -2.18 17.84
C CYS A 411 -32.04 -0.99 17.42
N ARG A 412 -32.59 -0.01 16.69
CA ARG A 412 -31.88 1.13 16.11
C ARG A 412 -30.67 0.71 15.28
N PHE A 413 -30.74 -0.46 14.61
CA PHE A 413 -29.78 -0.83 13.56
C PHE A 413 -29.99 0.00 12.30
N TYR A 414 -31.22 0.52 12.17
CA TYR A 414 -31.68 1.46 11.16
C TYR A 414 -32.49 2.56 11.85
N GLU A 415 -32.56 3.74 11.25
CA GLU A 415 -33.46 4.81 11.69
C GLU A 415 -34.58 5.01 10.66
N PRO A 416 -35.80 5.34 11.12
CA PRO A 416 -36.93 5.57 10.23
C PRO A 416 -36.70 6.81 9.35
N VAL A 417 -37.23 6.78 8.12
CA VAL A 417 -37.17 7.92 7.19
C VAL A 417 -38.13 9.02 7.63
N SER A 418 -39.29 8.64 8.17
CA SER A 418 -40.25 9.55 8.80
C SER A 418 -40.97 8.84 9.96
N GLY A 419 -41.59 9.64 10.83
CA GLY A 419 -42.22 9.15 12.07
C GLY A 419 -41.22 9.04 13.22
N LYS A 420 -41.66 8.45 14.33
CA LYS A 420 -40.85 8.29 15.55
C LYS A 420 -41.04 6.91 16.17
N ILE A 421 -39.99 6.43 16.82
CA ILE A 421 -40.06 5.25 17.69
C ILE A 421 -39.77 5.73 19.11
N LEU A 422 -40.77 5.63 19.97
CA LEU A 422 -40.72 6.06 21.35
C LEU A 422 -40.47 4.85 22.24
N ILE A 423 -39.52 4.97 23.17
CA ILE A 423 -39.27 4.02 24.24
C ILE A 423 -39.55 4.75 25.55
N ASP A 424 -40.51 4.23 26.31
CA ASP A 424 -41.01 4.86 27.55
C ASP A 424 -41.44 6.33 27.36
N GLY A 425 -42.00 6.64 26.18
CA GLY A 425 -42.51 7.96 25.82
C GLY A 425 -41.46 8.94 25.31
N VAL A 426 -40.21 8.51 25.15
CA VAL A 426 -39.10 9.35 24.64
C VAL A 426 -38.59 8.79 23.32
N ASP A 427 -38.32 9.66 22.35
CA ASP A 427 -37.74 9.24 21.07
C ASP A 427 -36.42 8.49 21.29
N MET A 428 -36.27 7.32 20.69
CA MET A 428 -35.07 6.49 20.85
C MET A 428 -33.78 7.21 20.44
N ARG A 429 -33.86 8.26 19.61
CA ARG A 429 -32.74 9.10 19.18
C ARG A 429 -32.25 10.06 20.27
N GLU A 430 -33.06 10.31 21.30
CA GLU A 430 -32.69 11.09 22.49
C GLU A 430 -32.04 10.22 23.59
N ARG A 431 -31.74 8.97 23.27
CA ARG A 431 -31.00 8.02 24.10
C ARG A 431 -29.82 7.48 23.32
N SER A 432 -28.75 7.12 24.02
CA SER A 432 -27.59 6.54 23.34
C SER A 432 -27.90 5.15 22.80
N ILE A 433 -27.24 4.80 21.70
CA ILE A 433 -27.29 3.43 21.15
C ILE A 433 -26.83 2.42 22.20
N GLY A 434 -25.77 2.75 22.97
CA GLY A 434 -25.26 1.88 24.04
C GLY A 434 -26.26 1.66 25.17
N TRP A 435 -27.06 2.66 25.53
CA TRP A 435 -28.16 2.52 26.48
C TRP A 435 -29.20 1.53 25.96
N LEU A 436 -29.67 1.73 24.72
CA LEU A 436 -30.68 0.89 24.10
C LEU A 436 -30.22 -0.57 24.03
N HIS A 437 -29.01 -0.82 23.52
CA HIS A 437 -28.47 -2.17 23.35
C HIS A 437 -28.19 -2.87 24.68
N SER A 438 -27.90 -2.12 25.76
CA SER A 438 -27.74 -2.71 27.10
C SER A 438 -29.04 -3.22 27.73
N ASN A 439 -30.19 -2.76 27.21
CA ASN A 439 -31.52 -3.11 27.69
C ASN A 439 -32.26 -4.09 26.75
N LEU A 440 -31.62 -4.52 25.65
CA LEU A 440 -32.20 -5.42 24.65
C LEU A 440 -31.61 -6.82 24.74
N GLY A 441 -32.50 -7.83 24.67
CA GLY A 441 -32.14 -9.21 24.37
C GLY A 441 -32.50 -9.52 22.92
N TYR A 442 -31.55 -9.98 22.13
CA TYR A 442 -31.75 -10.35 20.73
C TYR A 442 -31.39 -11.82 20.53
N VAL A 443 -32.33 -12.61 20.01
CA VAL A 443 -32.15 -14.05 19.72
C VAL A 443 -32.59 -14.26 18.28
N LEU A 444 -31.69 -14.81 17.46
CA LEU A 444 -31.89 -15.10 16.04
C LEU A 444 -32.33 -16.55 15.81
#